data_AF-A0A3S2W6W0-F1
#
_entry.id   AF-A0A3S2W6W0-F1
#
_cell.length_a   1.000
_cell.length_b   1.000
_cell.length_c   1.000
_cell.angle_alpha   90.00
_cell.angle_beta   90.00
_cell.angle_gamma   90.00
#
_symmetry.space_group_name_H-M   'P 1'
#
loop_
_entity.id
_entity.type
_entity.pdbx_description
1 polymer ?
#
loop_
_entity_poly.entity_id
_entity_poly.type
_entity_poly.pdbx_seq_one_letter_code
_entity_poly.pdbx_strand_id
1 'polypeptide(L)'
;MAAPSKIAAARHAVDRSIRTERMAQVMRDREAGDGACTFVHLAAAGFTEAEIEAYRDDARALLSGRPVPITLPAGRVEGLALVAQARSLRARRVPAPA
;
A
#
# COMPACT_ATOMS: atom_id res chain seq x y z
N MET A 1 1.72 -22.12 11.08
CA MET A 1 0.59 -21.18 11.17
C MET A 1 0.83 -20.31 12.39
N ALA A 2 0.88 -18.98 12.22
CA ALA A 2 1.23 -18.08 13.31
C ALA A 2 0.08 -17.94 14.32
N ALA A 3 0.41 -17.66 15.59
CA ALA A 3 -0.61 -17.43 16.61
C ALA A 3 -1.47 -16.21 16.23
N PRO A 4 -2.81 -16.27 16.37
CA PRO A 4 -3.71 -15.17 15.98
C PRO A 4 -3.36 -13.82 16.63
N SER A 5 -2.88 -13.85 17.88
CA SER A 5 -2.42 -12.66 18.60
C SER A 5 -1.21 -11.99 17.94
N LYS A 6 -0.30 -12.77 17.35
CA LYS A 6 0.87 -12.25 16.63
C LYS A 6 0.47 -11.64 15.28
N ILE A 7 -0.50 -12.24 14.60
CA ILE A 7 -1.05 -11.69 13.35
C ILE A 7 -1.76 -10.36 13.63
N ALA A 8 -2.55 -10.28 14.70
CA ALA A 8 -3.20 -9.04 15.12
C ALA A 8 -2.17 -7.96 15.47
N ALA A 9 -1.12 -8.31 16.21
CA ALA A 9 -0.04 -7.38 16.53
C ALA A 9 0.65 -6.84 15.25
N ALA A 10 0.96 -7.70 14.28
CA ALA A 10 1.52 -7.28 12.99
C ALA A 10 0.57 -6.33 12.23
N ARG A 11 -0.74 -6.61 12.20
CA ARG A 11 -1.72 -5.73 11.54
C ARG A 11 -1.80 -4.32 12.12
N HIS A 12 -1.50 -4.17 13.41
CA HIS A 12 -1.50 -2.89 14.12
C HIS A 12 -0.11 -2.27 14.27
N ALA A 13 0.93 -2.88 13.68
CA ALA A 13 2.28 -2.34 13.71
C ALA A 13 2.33 -0.99 12.97
N VAL A 14 3.04 -0.01 13.55
CA VAL A 14 3.16 1.34 13.01
C VAL A 14 3.87 1.36 11.66
N ASP A 15 4.82 0.44 11.47
CA ASP A 15 5.61 0.27 10.25
C ASP A 15 4.95 -0.67 9.22
N ARG A 16 3.70 -1.09 9.45
CA ARG A 16 2.97 -2.02 8.56
C ARG A 16 3.01 -1.59 7.10
N SER A 17 2.73 -0.33 6.78
CA SER A 17 2.70 0.15 5.38
C SER A 17 4.06 -0.04 4.69
N ILE A 18 5.14 0.37 5.35
CA ILE A 18 6.51 0.24 4.87
C ILE A 18 6.87 -1.24 4.67
N ARG A 19 6.48 -2.10 5.63
CA ARG A 19 6.73 -3.55 5.53
C ARG A 19 5.92 -4.21 4.40
N THR A 20 4.67 -3.80 4.19
CA THR A 20 3.84 -4.28 3.07
C THR A 20 4.43 -3.87 1.72
N GLU A 21 4.88 -2.63 1.57
CA GLU A 21 5.56 -2.16 0.34
C GLU A 21 6.84 -2.94 0.07
N ARG A 22 7.65 -3.17 1.11
CA ARG A 22 8.86 -4.00 1.01
C ARG A 22 8.52 -5.45 0.62
N MET A 23 7.45 -6.02 1.16
CA MET A 23 6.99 -7.36 0.81
C MET A 23 6.56 -7.44 -0.67
N ALA A 24 5.83 -6.44 -1.15
CA ALA A 24 5.45 -6.34 -2.55
C ALA A 24 6.69 -6.23 -3.47
N GLN A 25 7.71 -5.46 -3.07
CA GLN A 25 8.96 -5.37 -3.82
C GLN A 25 9.68 -6.74 -3.90
N VAL A 26 9.81 -7.44 -2.77
CA VAL A 26 10.41 -8.80 -2.75
C VAL A 26 9.62 -9.76 -3.63
N MET A 27 8.28 -9.70 -3.60
CA MET A 27 7.44 -10.52 -4.47
C MET A 27 7.70 -10.23 -5.95
N ARG A 28 7.79 -8.96 -6.34
CA ARG A 28 8.11 -8.53 -7.72
C ARG A 28 9.49 -9.01 -8.16
N ASP A 29 10.50 -8.84 -7.32
CA ASP A 29 11.88 -9.22 -7.64
C ASP A 29 12.01 -10.74 -7.84
N ARG A 30 11.30 -11.52 -7.00
CA ARG A 30 11.30 -12.98 -7.08
C ARG A 30 10.46 -13.52 -8.22
N GLU A 31 9.35 -12.88 -8.54
CA GLU A 31 8.56 -13.20 -9.73
C GLU A 31 9.36 -12.94 -11.01
N ALA A 32 10.13 -11.85 -11.07
CA ALA A 32 11.00 -11.56 -12.22
C ALA A 32 12.19 -12.53 -12.35
N GLY A 33 12.76 -13.01 -11.24
CA GLY A 33 13.90 -13.92 -11.25
C GLY A 33 13.54 -15.40 -11.38
N ASP A 34 12.66 -15.87 -10.48
CA ASP A 34 12.35 -17.29 -10.29
C ASP A 34 10.96 -17.67 -10.86
N GLY A 35 10.21 -16.71 -11.42
CA GLY A 35 8.86 -16.89 -11.94
C GLY A 35 7.77 -16.97 -10.86
N ALA A 36 8.14 -17.09 -9.57
CA ALA A 36 7.20 -17.11 -8.46
C ALA A 36 7.84 -16.66 -7.14
N CYS A 37 7.05 -15.98 -6.30
CA CYS A 37 7.43 -15.70 -4.92
C CYS A 37 6.82 -16.73 -3.95
N THR A 38 7.66 -17.43 -3.20
CA THR A 38 7.25 -18.44 -2.21
C THR A 38 7.41 -17.92 -0.78
N PHE A 39 6.82 -18.64 0.18
CA PHE A 39 6.99 -18.33 1.61
C PHE A 39 8.46 -18.30 2.03
N VAL A 40 9.28 -19.21 1.47
CA VAL A 40 10.72 -19.28 1.76
C VAL A 40 11.44 -18.00 1.33
N HIS A 41 11.06 -17.41 0.19
CA HIS A 41 11.66 -16.15 -0.27
C HIS A 41 11.33 -14.98 0.68
N LEU A 42 10.11 -14.93 1.20
CA LEU A 42 9.69 -13.91 2.16
C LEU A 42 10.38 -14.09 3.52
N ALA A 43 10.50 -15.34 3.99
CA ALA A 43 11.24 -15.64 5.20
C ALA A 43 12.73 -15.27 5.05
N ALA A 44 13.35 -15.58 3.91
CA ALA A 44 14.73 -15.19 3.60
C ALA A 44 14.93 -13.66 3.52
N ALA A 45 13.87 -12.91 3.17
CA ALA A 45 13.88 -11.44 3.20
C ALA A 45 13.70 -10.83 4.61
N GLY A 46 13.54 -11.66 5.64
CA GLY A 46 13.44 -11.24 7.04
C GLY A 46 12.01 -10.96 7.52
N PHE A 47 11.00 -11.50 6.85
CA PHE A 47 9.62 -11.47 7.34
C PHE A 47 9.34 -12.66 8.26
N THR A 48 8.66 -12.39 9.37
CA THR A 48 8.16 -13.46 10.23
C THR A 48 6.92 -14.11 9.63
N GLU A 49 6.59 -15.33 10.04
CA GLU A 49 5.37 -16.02 9.56
C GLU A 49 4.09 -15.20 9.82
N ALA A 50 4.02 -14.51 10.96
CA ALA A 50 2.88 -13.64 11.30
C ALA A 50 2.77 -12.43 10.37
N GLU A 51 3.90 -11.83 9.99
CA GLU A 51 3.93 -10.71 9.05
C GLU A 51 3.57 -11.15 7.63
N ILE A 52 4.07 -12.32 7.20
CA ILE A 52 3.71 -12.89 5.90
C ILE A 52 2.20 -13.11 5.83
N GLU A 53 1.61 -13.71 6.86
CA GLU A 53 0.16 -13.93 6.90
C GLU A 53 -0.63 -12.62 7.00
N ALA A 54 -0.13 -11.63 7.73
CA ALA A 54 -0.79 -10.33 7.88
C ALA A 54 -0.72 -9.47 6.61
N TYR A 55 0.39 -9.49 5.87
CA TYR A 55 0.68 -8.51 4.82
C TYR A 55 0.60 -9.07 3.39
N ARG A 56 0.62 -10.40 3.20
CA ARG A 56 0.67 -11.01 1.84
C ARG A 56 -0.45 -10.54 0.91
N ASP A 57 -1.66 -10.38 1.43
CA ASP A 57 -2.84 -10.09 0.61
C ASP A 57 -2.84 -8.61 0.21
N ASP A 58 -2.41 -7.72 1.11
CA ASP A 58 -2.19 -6.30 0.81
C ASP A 58 -1.03 -6.11 -0.18
N ALA A 59 0.07 -6.86 -0.01
CA ALA A 59 1.21 -6.81 -0.93
C ALA A 59 0.81 -7.27 -2.34
N ARG A 60 0.00 -8.33 -2.45
CA ARG A 60 -0.59 -8.78 -3.73
C ARG A 60 -1.52 -7.73 -4.34
N ALA A 61 -2.31 -7.04 -3.52
CA ALA A 61 -3.16 -5.96 -3.99
C ALA A 61 -2.32 -4.83 -4.64
N LEU A 62 -1.21 -4.42 -4.00
CA LEU A 62 -0.26 -3.45 -4.56
C LEU A 62 0.33 -3.88 -5.91
N LEU A 63 0.63 -5.18 -6.08
CA LEU A 63 1.17 -5.72 -7.34
C LEU A 63 0.15 -5.75 -8.47
N SER A 64 -1.10 -6.09 -8.15
CA SER A 64 -2.18 -6.20 -9.13
C SER A 64 -2.65 -4.86 -9.72
N GLY A 65 -2.09 -3.73 -9.27
CA GLY A 65 -2.53 -2.40 -9.65
C GLY A 65 -3.95 -2.06 -9.17
N ARG A 66 -4.58 -2.93 -8.36
CA ARG A 66 -5.83 -2.60 -7.67
C ARG A 66 -5.51 -1.48 -6.69
N PRO A 67 -6.28 -0.38 -6.71
CA PRO A 67 -6.11 0.67 -5.73
C PRO A 67 -6.36 0.06 -4.35
N VAL A 68 -5.30 -0.07 -3.57
CA VAL A 68 -5.43 -0.30 -2.13
C VAL A 68 -6.17 0.92 -1.60
N PRO A 69 -7.27 0.76 -0.83
CA PRO A 69 -7.89 1.89 -0.18
C PRO A 69 -6.88 2.45 0.82
N ILE A 70 -6.09 3.43 0.39
CA ILE A 70 -5.31 4.26 1.29
C ILE A 70 -6.34 5.03 2.09
N THR A 71 -6.57 4.62 3.34
CA THR A 71 -7.36 5.41 4.27
C THR A 71 -6.57 6.69 4.53
N LEU A 72 -6.83 7.72 3.74
CA LEU A 72 -6.22 9.02 3.93
C LEU A 72 -6.75 9.60 5.26
N PRO A 73 -5.88 10.16 6.12
CA PRO A 73 -6.35 10.86 7.31
C PRO A 73 -7.29 12.01 6.91
N ALA A 74 -8.33 12.26 7.70
CA ALA A 74 -9.43 13.18 7.36
C ALA A 74 -8.93 14.56 6.84
N GLY A 75 -7.94 15.15 7.50
CA GLY A 75 -7.37 16.44 7.08
C GLY A 75 -6.71 16.43 5.68
N ARG A 76 -6.21 15.28 5.21
CA ARG A 76 -5.66 15.15 3.85
C ARG A 76 -6.77 15.03 2.81
N VAL A 77 -7.90 14.42 3.15
CA VAL A 77 -9.09 14.35 2.29
C VAL A 77 -9.69 15.75 2.10
N GLU A 78 -9.83 16.50 3.18
CA GLU A 78 -10.32 17.90 3.16
C GLU A 78 -9.40 18.80 2.32
N GLY A 79 -8.07 18.68 2.51
CA GLY A 79 -7.11 19.44 1.73
C GLY A 79 -7.20 19.18 0.22
N LEU A 80 -7.39 17.92 -0.19
CA LEU A 80 -7.58 17.57 -1.61
C LEU A 80 -8.88 18.16 -2.18
N ALA A 81 -9.97 18.15 -1.40
CA ALA A 81 -11.24 18.75 -1.80
C ALA A 81 -11.10 20.27 -2.00
N LEU A 82 -10.40 20.96 -1.09
CA LEU A 82 -10.14 22.40 -1.20
C LEU A 82 -9.28 22.73 -2.44
N VAL A 83 -8.25 21.94 -2.73
CA VAL A 83 -7.43 22.13 -3.94
C VAL A 83 -8.25 21.94 -5.21
N ALA A 84 -9.12 20.92 -5.26
CA ALA A 84 -10.01 20.69 -6.40
C ALA A 84 -10.98 21.87 -6.61
N GLN A 85 -11.52 22.41 -5.51
CA GLN A 85 -12.39 23.59 -5.55
C GLN A 85 -11.64 24.85 -6.02
N ALA A 86 -10.43 25.09 -5.53
CA ALA A 86 -9.62 26.22 -5.97
C ALA A 86 -9.27 26.14 -7.47
N ARG A 87 -8.98 24.94 -7.98
CA ARG A 87 -8.73 24.72 -9.41
C ARG A 87 -9.96 25.03 -10.27
N SER A 88 -11.15 24.58 -9.85
CA SER A 88 -12.38 24.84 -10.61
C SER A 88 -12.73 26.33 -10.63
N LEU A 89 -12.51 27.06 -9.53
CA LEU A 89 -12.68 28.51 -9.49
C LEU A 89 -11.70 29.25 -10.40
N ARG A 90 -10.42 28.83 -10.44
CA ARG A 90 -9.43 29.41 -11.35
C ARG A 90 -9.77 29.14 -12.81
N ALA A 91 -10.19 27.92 -13.14
CA ALA A 91 -10.61 27.57 -14.50
C ALA A 91 -11.81 28.42 -14.98
N ARG A 92 -12.75 28.73 -14.09
CA ARG A 92 -13.89 29.63 -14.38
C ARG A 92 -13.50 31.10 -14.54
N ARG A 93 -12.36 31.50 -13.98
CA ARG A 93 -11.86 32.89 -14.00
C ARG A 93 -10.91 33.18 -15.16
N VAL A 94 -10.65 32.24 -16.07
CA VAL A 94 -9.96 32.53 -17.33
C VAL A 94 -11.01 33.09 -18.31
N PRO A 95 -11.07 34.41 -18.55
CA PRO A 95 -11.86 34.93 -19.66
C PRO A 95 -11.28 34.40 -20.97
N ALA A 96 -12.15 34.06 -21.93
CA ALA A 96 -11.74 33.67 -23.27
C ALA A 96 -10.83 34.75 -23.87
N PRO A 97 -9.72 34.39 -24.55
CA PRO A 97 -8.96 35.37 -25.32
C PRO A 97 -9.90 35.97 -26.37
N ALA A 98 -9.91 37.31 -26.45
CA ALA A 98 -10.65 38.10 -27.41
C ALA A 98 -10.15 37.87 -28.84
#